data_AF-A0A4Q2ZZR9-F1
#
_entry.id   AF-A0A4Q2ZZR9-F1
#
_cell.length_a   1.000
_cell.length_b   1.000
_cell.length_c   1.000
_cell.angle_alpha   90.00
_cell.angle_beta   90.00
_cell.angle_gamma   90.00
#
_symmetry.space_group_name_H-M   'P 1'
#
loop_
_entity.id
_entity.type
_entity.pdbx_description
1 polymer ?
#
loop_
_entity_poly.entity_id
_entity_poly.type
_entity_poly.pdbx_seq_one_letter_code
_entity_poly.pdbx_strand_id
1 'polypeptide(L)'
;MTQGHIVDSRLIASSQLDVLIADSKGSPVLSSEDKVDYLAYESVYAFGEIKSAYYKSSKPIEKFIAAIEKVNNQLQREKSSVFQITQDIKYSGNNFDDNMQTKDGWFYRNPLFKFMFFGDSKSVTIHDLYHIVKDHDPQNLPNIICFLDKGILVQANMEIDDTKTLNLSINENNDINWTPHTKITGVGLYPEFNVKYESEAYNWFLLEFDNKNASCLAYLIYALNYHLSRCIVLKADLMKYHQQLFHISSTDISHLNERDKQNLARAFLEKKKKMGEV
;
A
#
# COMPACT_ATOMS: atom_id res chain seq x y z
N MET A 1 -2.69 -4.51 -13.01
CA MET A 1 -3.31 -5.13 -11.82
C MET A 1 -3.25 -6.63 -12.01
N THR A 2 -2.77 -7.38 -11.03
CA THR A 2 -2.64 -8.84 -11.09
C THR A 2 -2.80 -9.46 -9.70
N GLN A 3 -2.81 -10.79 -9.62
CA GLN A 3 -2.71 -11.56 -8.37
C GLN A 3 -1.30 -12.15 -8.29
N GLY A 4 -0.69 -12.17 -7.10
CA GLY A 4 0.68 -12.68 -7.02
C GLY A 4 1.38 -12.45 -5.69
N HIS A 5 2.71 -12.41 -5.75
CA HIS A 5 3.60 -12.13 -4.62
C HIS A 5 4.39 -10.83 -4.85
N ILE A 6 4.69 -10.15 -3.75
CA ILE A 6 5.71 -9.10 -3.70
C ILE A 6 7.03 -9.78 -3.32
N VAL A 7 8.11 -9.47 -4.04
CA VAL A 7 9.45 -10.01 -3.78
C VAL A 7 10.42 -8.87 -3.58
N ASP A 8 11.26 -8.93 -2.55
CA ASP A 8 12.33 -7.95 -2.32
C ASP A 8 13.66 -8.36 -2.99
N SER A 9 14.64 -7.47 -2.96
CA SER A 9 15.95 -7.72 -3.56
C SER A 9 16.76 -8.86 -2.91
N ARG A 10 16.27 -9.45 -1.80
CA ARG A 10 16.85 -10.64 -1.14
C ARG A 10 16.10 -11.92 -1.50
N LEU A 11 15.17 -11.84 -2.46
CA LEU A 11 14.29 -12.93 -2.91
C LEU A 11 13.34 -13.44 -1.83
N ILE A 12 13.05 -12.62 -0.81
CA ILE A 12 12.01 -12.94 0.18
C ILE A 12 10.66 -12.53 -0.42
N ALA A 13 9.73 -13.49 -0.47
CA ALA A 13 8.40 -13.28 -1.02
C ALA A 13 7.33 -13.10 0.07
N SER A 14 6.35 -12.25 -0.21
CA SER A 14 5.12 -12.12 0.60
C SER A 14 4.25 -13.38 0.53
N SER A 15 3.18 -13.43 1.33
CA SER A 15 2.05 -14.31 1.00
C SER A 15 1.46 -13.94 -0.36
N GLN A 16 0.70 -14.84 -0.96
CA GLN A 16 -0.08 -14.52 -2.15
C GLN A 16 -1.14 -13.47 -1.79
N LEU A 17 -1.30 -12.47 -2.64
CA LEU A 17 -2.22 -11.34 -2.47
C LEU A 17 -3.20 -11.31 -3.64
N ASP A 18 -4.48 -11.07 -3.35
CA ASP A 18 -5.56 -11.07 -4.35
C ASP A 18 -5.36 -9.98 -5.42
N VAL A 19 -4.91 -8.78 -4.99
CA VAL A 19 -4.73 -7.62 -5.86
C VAL A 19 -3.36 -7.00 -5.64
N LEU A 20 -2.60 -6.84 -6.73
CA LEU A 20 -1.37 -6.09 -6.82
C LEU A 20 -1.47 -5.03 -7.93
N ILE A 21 -1.14 -3.78 -7.58
CA ILE A 21 -1.03 -2.66 -8.51
C ILE A 21 0.43 -2.21 -8.50
N ALA A 22 1.11 -2.37 -9.63
CA ALA A 22 2.53 -2.06 -9.77
C ALA A 22 2.80 -1.38 -11.11
N ASP A 23 3.94 -0.70 -11.21
CA ASP A 23 4.44 -0.22 -12.49
C ASP A 23 5.10 -1.36 -13.27
N SER A 24 4.52 -1.69 -14.42
CA SER A 24 5.05 -2.70 -15.35
C SER A 24 6.04 -2.15 -16.38
N LYS A 25 6.19 -0.82 -16.49
CA LYS A 25 7.11 -0.21 -17.46
C LYS A 25 8.55 -0.15 -16.93
N GLY A 26 8.72 0.24 -15.66
CA GLY A 26 10.01 0.33 -15.00
C GLY A 26 10.55 -1.02 -14.54
N SER A 27 9.66 -1.95 -14.14
CA SER A 27 10.05 -3.22 -13.55
C SER A 27 9.32 -4.39 -14.24
N PRO A 28 10.04 -5.37 -14.81
CA PRO A 28 9.42 -6.54 -15.44
C PRO A 28 8.65 -7.37 -14.40
N VAL A 29 7.53 -7.92 -14.85
CA VAL A 29 6.75 -8.91 -14.10
C VAL A 29 7.33 -10.29 -14.40
N LEU A 30 7.63 -11.07 -13.36
CA LEU A 30 8.04 -12.46 -13.50
C LEU A 30 6.82 -13.36 -13.24
N SER A 31 6.38 -14.13 -14.24
CA SER A 31 5.25 -15.05 -14.10
C SER A 31 5.75 -16.50 -14.03
N SER A 32 5.22 -17.29 -13.10
CA SER A 32 5.44 -18.74 -13.07
C SER A 32 4.60 -19.46 -14.12
N GLU A 33 4.90 -20.75 -14.36
CA GLU A 33 4.07 -21.63 -15.19
C GLU A 33 2.64 -21.75 -14.67
N ASP A 34 2.46 -21.65 -13.34
CA ASP A 34 1.16 -21.66 -12.66
C ASP A 34 0.41 -20.31 -12.74
N LYS A 35 0.90 -19.35 -13.56
CA LYS A 35 0.34 -18.00 -13.74
C LYS A 35 0.31 -17.17 -12.45
N VAL A 36 1.26 -17.43 -11.55
CA VAL A 36 1.48 -16.60 -10.37
C VAL A 36 2.49 -15.53 -10.73
N ASP A 37 2.13 -14.26 -10.53
CA ASP A 37 3.04 -13.15 -10.79
C ASP A 37 3.89 -12.83 -9.56
N TYR A 38 5.15 -12.47 -9.81
CA TYR A 38 6.11 -12.00 -8.82
C TYR A 38 6.52 -10.58 -9.22
N LEU A 39 6.23 -9.62 -8.35
CA LEU A 39 6.48 -8.21 -8.55
C LEU A 39 7.57 -7.72 -7.60
N ALA A 40 8.56 -7.04 -8.14
CA ALA A 40 9.62 -6.43 -7.34
C ALA A 40 9.03 -5.37 -6.40
N TYR A 41 9.41 -5.39 -5.13
CA TYR A 41 8.81 -4.58 -4.06
C TYR A 41 8.88 -3.08 -4.36
N GLU A 42 9.96 -2.63 -4.99
CA GLU A 42 10.17 -1.24 -5.37
C GLU A 42 9.06 -0.71 -6.28
N SER A 43 8.51 -1.57 -7.15
CA SER A 43 7.54 -1.23 -8.21
C SER A 43 6.08 -1.21 -7.78
N VAL A 44 5.77 -1.70 -6.58
CA VAL A 44 4.38 -1.88 -6.11
C VAL A 44 3.82 -0.57 -5.55
N TYR A 45 2.71 -0.08 -6.11
CA TYR A 45 1.95 1.04 -5.56
C TYR A 45 1.04 0.58 -4.43
N ALA A 46 0.25 -0.46 -4.70
CA ALA A 46 -0.83 -0.88 -3.83
C ALA A 46 -1.00 -2.40 -3.82
N PHE A 47 -1.53 -2.92 -2.72
CA PHE A 47 -2.02 -4.28 -2.65
C PHE A 47 -3.30 -4.37 -1.82
N GLY A 48 -4.12 -5.39 -2.10
CA GLY A 48 -5.35 -5.58 -1.38
C GLY A 48 -5.91 -6.98 -1.43
N GLU A 49 -6.86 -7.22 -0.54
CA GLU A 49 -7.60 -8.48 -0.41
C GLU A 49 -9.08 -8.26 -0.75
N ILE A 50 -9.65 -9.18 -1.52
CA ILE A 50 -11.05 -9.14 -1.94
C ILE A 50 -11.76 -10.35 -1.33
N LYS A 51 -12.84 -10.08 -0.60
CA LYS A 51 -13.70 -11.12 -0.03
C LYS A 51 -15.13 -10.90 -0.46
N SER A 52 -15.81 -11.98 -0.86
CA SER A 52 -17.23 -11.92 -1.22
C SER A 52 -18.09 -11.50 -0.03
N ALA A 53 -17.77 -12.00 1.16
CA ALA A 53 -18.45 -11.66 2.40
C ALA A 53 -17.50 -11.63 3.60
N TYR A 54 -17.85 -10.85 4.62
CA TYR A 54 -17.19 -10.89 5.92
C TYR A 54 -17.82 -11.99 6.79
N TYR A 55 -16.98 -12.90 7.26
CA TYR A 55 -17.35 -13.94 8.24
C TYR A 55 -16.46 -13.82 9.48
N LYS A 56 -17.06 -13.48 10.63
CA LYS A 56 -16.36 -13.31 11.92
C LYS A 56 -15.50 -14.53 12.31
N SER A 57 -15.96 -15.75 12.02
CA SER A 57 -15.20 -16.98 12.29
C SER A 57 -13.89 -17.08 11.50
N SER A 58 -13.84 -16.48 10.31
CA SER A 58 -12.69 -16.55 9.42
C SER A 58 -11.63 -15.47 9.70
N LYS A 59 -11.96 -14.44 10.49
CA LYS A 59 -11.10 -13.30 10.86
C LYS A 59 -10.32 -12.72 9.66
N PRO A 60 -11.03 -12.30 8.60
CA PRO A 60 -10.37 -11.96 7.34
C PRO A 60 -9.55 -10.67 7.44
N ILE A 61 -9.97 -9.72 8.28
CA ILE A 61 -9.26 -8.46 8.47
C ILE A 61 -7.95 -8.70 9.22
N GLU A 62 -7.99 -9.48 10.29
CA GLU A 62 -6.82 -9.82 11.10
C GLU A 62 -5.79 -10.64 10.30
N LYS A 63 -6.27 -11.55 9.44
CA LYS A 63 -5.39 -12.27 8.49
C LYS A 63 -4.70 -11.32 7.52
N PHE A 64 -5.42 -10.32 7.02
CA PHE A 64 -4.82 -9.32 6.13
C PHE A 64 -3.83 -8.41 6.87
N ILE A 65 -4.13 -8.01 8.11
CA ILE A 65 -3.18 -7.30 8.98
C ILE A 65 -1.91 -8.14 9.17
N ALA A 66 -2.02 -9.44 9.45
CA ALA A 66 -0.86 -10.32 9.56
C ALA A 66 -0.06 -10.42 8.24
N ALA A 67 -0.73 -10.35 7.08
CA ALA A 67 -0.07 -10.29 5.78
C ALA A 67 0.68 -8.95 5.58
N ILE A 68 0.07 -7.83 5.98
CA ILE A 68 0.71 -6.50 5.99
C ILE A 68 1.93 -6.50 6.91
N GLU A 69 1.81 -7.04 8.12
CA GLU A 69 2.93 -7.19 9.07
C GLU A 69 4.07 -7.98 8.47
N LYS A 70 3.76 -9.09 7.77
CA LYS A 70 4.77 -9.88 7.08
C LYS A 70 5.48 -9.05 6.01
N VAL A 71 4.74 -8.28 5.20
CA VAL A 71 5.31 -7.39 4.18
C VAL A 71 6.18 -6.31 4.82
N ASN A 72 5.74 -5.68 5.91
CA ASN A 72 6.47 -4.60 6.58
C ASN A 72 7.73 -5.10 7.30
N ASN A 73 7.66 -6.26 7.96
CA ASN A 73 8.73 -6.75 8.82
C ASN A 73 9.73 -7.65 8.10
N GLN A 74 9.29 -8.40 7.08
CA GLN A 74 10.14 -9.40 6.42
C GLN A 74 10.73 -8.92 5.11
N LEU A 75 10.05 -8.06 4.36
CA LEU A 75 10.53 -7.58 3.06
C LEU A 75 11.23 -6.23 3.23
N GLN A 76 12.28 -5.99 2.45
CA GLN A 76 13.01 -4.72 2.44
C GLN A 76 12.66 -3.90 1.21
N ARG A 77 12.24 -2.65 1.43
CA ARG A 77 11.95 -1.68 0.38
C ARG A 77 12.81 -0.45 0.51
N GLU A 78 13.43 -0.04 -0.59
CA GLU A 78 14.06 1.28 -0.65
C GLU A 78 13.00 2.39 -0.62
N LYS A 79 13.13 3.32 0.33
CA LYS A 79 12.25 4.48 0.43
C LYS A 79 12.65 5.53 -0.60
N SER A 80 11.70 5.94 -1.44
CA SER A 80 11.87 7.06 -2.36
C SER A 80 11.99 8.38 -1.60
N SER A 81 12.93 9.21 -2.00
CA SER A 81 13.14 10.51 -1.38
C SER A 81 11.91 11.41 -1.56
N VAL A 82 11.65 12.32 -0.61
CA VAL A 82 10.67 13.40 -0.78
C VAL A 82 10.98 14.31 -1.98
N PHE A 83 12.24 14.33 -2.45
CA PHE A 83 12.70 15.05 -3.64
C PHE A 83 12.74 14.20 -4.92
N GLN A 84 12.22 12.97 -4.86
CA GLN A 84 12.06 12.14 -6.05
C GLN A 84 11.04 12.82 -6.98
N ILE A 85 11.37 13.04 -8.25
CA ILE A 85 10.49 13.67 -9.25
C ILE A 85 9.89 12.61 -10.17
N THR A 86 10.69 11.64 -10.61
CA THR A 86 10.29 10.49 -11.42
C THR A 86 10.94 9.22 -10.86
N GLN A 87 10.76 8.06 -11.48
CA GLN A 87 11.40 6.82 -11.00
C GLN A 87 12.94 6.89 -11.00
N ASP A 88 13.52 7.64 -11.94
CA ASP A 88 14.97 7.71 -12.15
C ASP A 88 15.57 9.08 -11.77
N ILE A 89 14.74 10.10 -11.56
CA ILE A 89 15.19 11.48 -11.31
C ILE A 89 14.89 11.87 -9.86
N LYS A 90 15.95 12.12 -9.11
CA LYS A 90 15.94 12.74 -7.78
C LYS A 90 16.57 14.12 -7.86
N TYR A 91 15.95 15.13 -7.26
CA TYR A 91 16.61 16.42 -7.10
C TYR A 91 17.72 16.28 -6.04
N SER A 92 18.97 16.48 -6.44
CA SER A 92 20.12 16.48 -5.53
C SER A 92 20.63 17.91 -5.35
N GLY A 93 20.51 18.45 -4.14
CA GLY A 93 21.15 19.69 -3.74
C GLY A 93 21.78 19.53 -2.37
N ASN A 94 22.89 20.21 -2.11
CA ASN A 94 23.69 20.04 -0.89
C ASN A 94 23.00 20.53 0.40
N ASN A 95 21.76 21.04 0.32
CA ASN A 95 21.05 21.69 1.41
C ASN A 95 19.69 21.03 1.76
N PHE A 96 19.42 19.81 1.27
CA PHE A 96 18.19 19.12 1.63
C PHE A 96 18.40 18.30 2.91
N ASP A 97 17.65 18.64 3.94
CA ASP A 97 17.62 17.89 5.20
C ASP A 97 16.82 16.59 5.00
N ASP A 98 17.38 15.47 5.47
CA ASP A 98 16.75 14.15 5.43
C ASP A 98 15.45 14.08 6.27
N ASN A 99 15.20 15.08 7.12
CA ASN A 99 13.96 15.23 7.89
C ASN A 99 12.84 16.00 7.17
N MET A 100 13.05 16.44 5.93
CA MET A 100 12.02 17.17 5.18
C MET A 100 10.83 16.27 4.85
N GLN A 101 9.64 16.86 4.92
CA GLN A 101 8.38 16.20 4.60
C GLN A 101 7.77 16.82 3.34
N THR A 102 6.95 16.02 2.63
CA THR A 102 6.04 16.59 1.63
C THR A 102 5.05 17.56 2.29
N LYS A 103 4.33 18.36 1.49
CA LYS A 103 3.21 19.18 2.01
C LYS A 103 2.15 18.36 2.76
N ASP A 104 2.03 17.08 2.44
CA ASP A 104 1.07 16.15 3.06
C ASP A 104 1.66 15.41 4.27
N GLY A 105 2.83 15.82 4.77
CA GLY A 105 3.49 15.22 5.94
C GLY A 105 4.26 13.92 5.68
N TRP A 106 4.34 13.45 4.44
CA TRP A 106 5.05 12.19 4.13
C TRP A 106 6.56 12.32 4.23
N PHE A 107 7.20 11.32 4.82
CA PHE A 107 8.66 11.19 4.91
C PHE A 107 9.30 10.54 3.68
N TYR A 108 8.49 9.94 2.80
CA TYR A 108 8.93 9.30 1.57
C TYR A 108 7.76 9.23 0.58
N ARG A 109 8.04 9.07 -0.72
CA ARG A 109 7.01 9.16 -1.78
C ARG A 109 6.45 7.82 -2.25
N ASN A 110 6.88 6.70 -1.69
CA ASN A 110 6.42 5.36 -2.04
C ASN A 110 5.82 4.60 -0.84
N PRO A 111 4.85 5.16 -0.10
CA PRO A 111 4.04 4.34 0.80
C PRO A 111 3.31 3.27 0.00
N LEU A 112 2.97 2.15 0.65
CA LEU A 112 2.08 1.15 0.06
C LEU A 112 0.65 1.49 0.41
N PHE A 113 -0.22 1.49 -0.60
CA PHE A 113 -1.65 1.54 -0.36
C PHE A 113 -2.22 0.13 -0.18
N LYS A 114 -2.63 -0.18 1.05
CA LYS A 114 -3.16 -1.43 1.57
C LYS A 114 -4.66 -1.31 1.67
N PHE A 115 -5.44 -2.17 1.03
CA PHE A 115 -6.91 -2.08 1.13
C PHE A 115 -7.60 -3.43 1.21
N MET A 116 -8.79 -3.44 1.79
CA MET A 116 -9.70 -4.58 1.71
C MET A 116 -11.02 -4.19 1.08
N PHE A 117 -11.61 -5.14 0.35
CA PHE A 117 -12.94 -5.01 -0.22
C PHE A 117 -13.82 -6.20 0.18
N PHE A 118 -14.99 -5.91 0.73
CA PHE A 118 -16.01 -6.89 1.09
C PHE A 118 -17.30 -6.63 0.29
N GLY A 119 -17.82 -7.66 -0.38
CA GLY A 119 -19.09 -7.58 -1.09
C GLY A 119 -20.32 -7.54 -0.17
N ASP A 120 -20.31 -8.35 0.88
CA ASP A 120 -21.36 -8.42 1.93
C ASP A 120 -20.71 -8.31 3.31
N SER A 121 -21.26 -7.47 4.18
CA SER A 121 -20.73 -7.22 5.53
C SER A 121 -21.76 -7.38 6.65
N LYS A 122 -22.85 -8.11 6.42
CA LYS A 122 -23.95 -8.28 7.39
C LYS A 122 -23.52 -8.73 8.79
N SER A 123 -22.42 -9.49 8.91
CA SER A 123 -21.93 -9.97 10.21
C SER A 123 -20.92 -9.04 10.89
N VAL A 124 -20.53 -7.92 10.26
CA VAL A 124 -19.64 -6.93 10.86
C VAL A 124 -20.40 -6.09 11.88
N THR A 125 -19.86 -5.95 13.08
CA THR A 125 -20.32 -4.95 14.07
C THR A 125 -19.26 -3.87 14.29
N ILE A 126 -19.68 -2.67 14.69
CA ILE A 126 -18.74 -1.57 15.01
C ILE A 126 -17.82 -1.98 16.17
N HIS A 127 -18.34 -2.74 17.13
CA HIS A 127 -17.57 -3.25 18.25
C HIS A 127 -16.43 -4.17 17.81
N ASP A 128 -16.66 -5.04 16.82
CA ASP A 128 -15.61 -5.90 16.27
C ASP A 128 -14.49 -5.06 15.61
N LEU A 129 -14.86 -4.03 14.84
CA LEU A 129 -13.89 -3.16 14.17
C LEU A 129 -13.06 -2.33 15.16
N TYR A 130 -13.67 -1.89 16.27
CA TYR A 130 -12.99 -1.11 17.30
C TYR A 130 -11.79 -1.86 17.88
N HIS A 131 -11.98 -3.12 18.29
CA HIS A 131 -10.88 -3.92 18.86
C HIS A 131 -9.79 -4.18 17.82
N ILE A 132 -10.18 -4.54 16.58
CA ILE A 132 -9.22 -4.76 15.50
C ILE A 132 -8.33 -3.52 15.30
N VAL A 133 -8.92 -2.34 15.24
CA VAL A 133 -8.16 -1.10 15.02
C VAL A 133 -7.31 -0.71 16.23
N LYS A 134 -7.83 -0.90 17.44
CA LYS A 134 -7.16 -0.49 18.68
C LYS A 134 -5.97 -1.37 19.04
N ASP A 135 -6.08 -2.67 18.77
CA ASP A 135 -5.14 -3.68 19.26
C ASP A 135 -3.93 -3.88 18.33
N HIS A 136 -3.89 -3.20 17.19
CA HIS A 136 -2.81 -3.32 16.20
C HIS A 136 -2.09 -1.99 15.99
N ASP A 137 -0.81 -2.09 15.63
CA ASP A 137 0.00 -0.93 15.24
C ASP A 137 -0.59 -0.28 13.98
N PRO A 138 -0.82 1.05 13.97
CA PRO A 138 -1.33 1.76 12.80
C PRO A 138 -0.60 1.46 11.50
N GLN A 139 0.73 1.25 11.51
CA GLN A 139 1.48 0.97 10.28
C GLN A 139 1.08 -0.36 9.61
N ASN A 140 0.48 -1.27 10.38
CA ASN A 140 0.05 -2.59 9.95
C ASN A 140 -1.46 -2.66 9.60
N LEU A 141 -2.19 -1.58 9.83
CA LEU A 141 -3.58 -1.47 9.42
C LEU A 141 -3.69 -1.20 7.91
N PRO A 142 -4.78 -1.68 7.25
CA PRO A 142 -5.13 -1.25 5.91
C PRO A 142 -5.32 0.27 5.86
N ASN A 143 -5.04 0.92 4.74
CA ASN A 143 -5.35 2.33 4.53
C ASN A 143 -6.88 2.55 4.47
N ILE A 144 -7.61 1.62 3.84
CA ILE A 144 -9.07 1.63 3.72
C ILE A 144 -9.62 0.20 3.81
N ILE A 145 -10.76 0.02 4.50
CA ILE A 145 -11.59 -1.19 4.38
C ILE A 145 -12.95 -0.78 3.81
N CYS A 146 -13.28 -1.30 2.63
CA CYS A 146 -14.52 -1.01 1.92
C CYS A 146 -15.52 -2.14 2.14
N PHE A 147 -16.64 -1.85 2.80
CA PHE A 147 -17.80 -2.72 2.92
C PHE A 147 -18.90 -2.22 1.98
N LEU A 148 -19.11 -2.90 0.85
CA LEU A 148 -19.95 -2.40 -0.24
C LEU A 148 -21.37 -2.03 0.24
N ASP A 149 -21.94 -2.86 1.10
CA ASP A 149 -23.30 -2.76 1.64
C ASP A 149 -23.42 -1.94 2.94
N LYS A 150 -22.31 -1.44 3.49
CA LYS A 150 -22.31 -0.79 4.81
C LYS A 150 -21.61 0.57 4.84
N GLY A 151 -20.44 0.69 4.23
CA GLY A 151 -19.66 1.92 4.29
C GLY A 151 -18.16 1.69 4.15
N ILE A 152 -17.39 2.72 4.44
CA ILE A 152 -15.93 2.67 4.38
C ILE A 152 -15.35 2.94 5.75
N LEU A 153 -14.53 2.02 6.24
CA LEU A 153 -13.71 2.24 7.41
C LEU A 153 -12.41 2.93 6.97
N VAL A 154 -12.18 4.14 7.47
CA VAL A 154 -11.00 4.96 7.14
C VAL A 154 -10.59 5.80 8.34
N GLN A 155 -9.31 6.17 8.40
CA GLN A 155 -8.83 7.14 9.37
C GLN A 155 -9.16 8.57 8.92
N ALA A 156 -9.70 9.40 9.80
CA ALA A 156 -10.03 10.79 9.50
C ALA A 156 -9.80 11.71 10.71
N ASN A 157 -9.62 12.99 10.43
CA ASN A 157 -9.64 14.06 11.43
C ASN A 157 -11.06 14.64 11.48
N MET A 158 -11.55 14.91 12.70
CA MET A 158 -12.81 15.59 12.94
C MET A 158 -12.58 16.87 13.72
N GLU A 159 -13.24 17.93 13.28
CA GLU A 159 -13.38 19.16 14.05
C GLU A 159 -14.83 19.31 14.52
N ILE A 160 -14.99 19.91 15.69
CA ILE A 160 -16.31 20.33 16.18
C ILE A 160 -16.78 21.47 15.28
N ASP A 161 -17.96 21.30 14.68
CA ASP A 161 -18.61 22.32 13.88
C ASP A 161 -19.37 23.28 14.81
N ASP A 162 -18.65 24.29 15.31
CA ASP A 162 -19.17 25.32 16.22
C ASP A 162 -20.32 26.14 15.60
N THR A 163 -20.57 26.00 14.29
CA THR A 163 -21.62 26.75 13.58
C THR A 163 -22.98 26.07 13.62
N LYS A 164 -23.08 24.83 14.10
CA LYS A 164 -24.33 24.07 14.18
C LYS A 164 -24.74 23.79 15.61
N THR A 165 -26.03 23.97 15.91
CA THR A 165 -26.65 23.63 17.19
C THR A 165 -26.44 22.15 17.53
N LEU A 166 -26.03 21.84 18.77
CA LEU A 166 -25.86 20.47 19.28
C LEU A 166 -27.04 19.55 18.90
N ASN A 167 -26.73 18.34 18.44
CA ASN A 167 -27.77 17.32 18.20
C ASN A 167 -28.28 16.81 19.55
N LEU A 168 -29.58 16.95 19.78
CA LEU A 168 -30.26 16.38 20.93
C LEU A 168 -30.78 14.98 20.57
N SER A 169 -30.22 13.96 21.20
CA SER A 169 -30.72 12.58 21.11
C SER A 169 -31.19 12.11 22.48
N ILE A 170 -32.29 11.35 22.51
CA ILE A 170 -32.79 10.71 23.73
C ILE A 170 -32.51 9.22 23.57
N ASN A 171 -31.73 8.64 24.47
CA ASN A 171 -31.41 7.21 24.42
C ASN A 171 -32.61 6.35 24.91
N GLU A 172 -32.48 5.02 24.82
CA GLU A 172 -33.51 4.07 25.26
C GLU A 172 -33.85 4.17 26.76
N ASN A 173 -32.97 4.78 27.56
CA ASN A 173 -33.14 5.03 28.99
C ASN A 173 -33.71 6.43 29.29
N ASN A 174 -34.11 7.20 28.26
CA ASN A 174 -34.60 8.57 28.38
C ASN A 174 -33.53 9.61 28.79
N ASP A 175 -32.24 9.30 28.67
CA ASP A 175 -31.17 10.27 28.90
C ASP A 175 -30.97 11.16 27.68
N ILE A 176 -30.81 12.47 27.93
CA ILE A 176 -30.50 13.46 26.90
C ILE A 176 -29.00 13.42 26.60
N ASN A 177 -28.65 12.94 25.41
CA ASN A 177 -27.30 12.98 24.87
C ASN A 177 -27.17 14.13 23.87
N TRP A 178 -26.37 15.12 24.24
CA TRP A 178 -25.92 16.17 23.34
C TRP A 178 -24.68 15.69 22.60
N THR A 179 -24.77 15.59 21.28
CA THR A 179 -23.60 15.30 20.44
C THR A 179 -23.26 16.55 19.62
N PRO A 180 -22.03 17.10 19.75
CA PRO A 180 -21.60 18.17 18.88
C PRO A 180 -21.65 17.69 17.43
N HIS A 181 -22.07 18.58 16.52
CA HIS A 181 -21.87 18.31 15.11
C HIS A 181 -20.37 18.22 14.88
N THR A 182 -19.93 17.09 14.37
CA THR A 182 -18.55 16.93 13.93
C THR A 182 -18.52 17.01 12.41
N LYS A 183 -17.50 17.68 11.90
CA LYS A 183 -17.20 17.73 10.47
C LYS A 183 -15.89 17.02 10.25
N ILE A 184 -15.86 16.11 9.27
CA ILE A 184 -14.61 15.53 8.79
C ILE A 184 -13.83 16.62 8.06
N THR A 185 -12.63 16.93 8.53
CA THR A 185 -11.78 17.98 7.95
C THR A 185 -10.64 17.42 7.12
N GLY A 186 -10.23 16.18 7.38
CA GLY A 186 -9.22 15.49 6.59
C GLY A 186 -9.39 13.98 6.66
N VAL A 187 -9.02 13.28 5.59
CA VAL A 187 -8.95 11.82 5.55
C VAL A 187 -7.49 11.40 5.56
N GLY A 188 -7.09 10.69 6.60
CA GLY A 188 -5.73 10.22 6.83
C GLY A 188 -5.51 8.90 6.11
N LEU A 189 -5.27 8.95 4.80
CA LEU A 189 -5.09 7.74 4.00
C LEU A 189 -3.88 6.90 4.39
N TYR A 190 -2.91 7.40 5.18
CA TYR A 190 -1.69 6.69 5.53
C TYR A 190 -1.49 6.67 7.04
N PRO A 191 -2.03 5.65 7.73
CA PRO A 191 -1.92 5.54 9.18
C PRO A 191 -0.47 5.62 9.69
N GLU A 192 0.50 5.09 8.93
CA GLU A 192 1.93 5.15 9.25
C GLU A 192 2.52 6.58 9.33
N PHE A 193 1.85 7.58 8.75
CA PHE A 193 2.28 8.99 8.81
C PHE A 193 1.49 9.82 9.82
N ASN A 194 0.39 9.30 10.34
CA ASN A 194 -0.55 10.04 11.21
C ASN A 194 -0.11 10.07 12.69
N VAL A 195 1.09 9.56 13.01
CA VAL A 195 1.56 9.38 14.39
C VAL A 195 2.16 10.66 15.00
N LYS A 196 2.43 11.70 14.19
CA LYS A 196 3.34 12.80 14.59
C LYS A 196 2.71 14.12 15.04
N TYR A 197 1.39 14.27 15.01
CA TYR A 197 0.76 15.53 15.43
C TYR A 197 -0.17 15.32 16.63
N GLU A 198 0.34 15.62 17.83
CA GLU A 198 -0.43 15.57 19.09
C GLU A 198 -1.70 16.45 19.06
N SER A 199 -1.76 17.46 18.18
CA SER A 199 -2.88 18.39 18.06
C SER A 199 -4.02 17.92 17.15
N GLU A 200 -3.84 16.85 16.37
CA GLU A 200 -4.83 16.36 15.39
C GLU A 200 -4.96 14.84 15.47
N ALA A 201 -5.74 14.38 16.46
CA ALA A 201 -5.96 12.95 16.66
C ALA A 201 -6.80 12.36 15.51
N TYR A 202 -6.13 11.69 14.59
CA TYR A 202 -6.77 10.89 13.55
C TYR A 202 -7.47 9.67 14.18
N ASN A 203 -8.78 9.61 14.04
CA ASN A 203 -9.62 8.53 14.55
C ASN A 203 -10.17 7.68 13.40
N TRP A 204 -10.57 6.45 13.70
CA TRP A 204 -11.16 5.55 12.71
C TRP A 204 -12.67 5.72 12.65
N PHE A 205 -13.19 5.91 11.44
CA PHE A 205 -14.61 6.15 11.18
C PHE A 205 -15.15 5.17 10.15
N LEU A 206 -16.35 4.68 10.41
CA LEU A 206 -17.16 4.03 9.39
C LEU A 206 -18.02 5.10 8.71
N LEU A 207 -17.62 5.49 7.50
CA LEU A 207 -18.35 6.43 6.66
C LEU A 207 -19.49 5.69 5.95
N GLU A 208 -20.72 6.02 6.32
CA GLU A 208 -21.92 5.49 5.66
C GLU A 208 -22.38 6.45 4.55
N PHE A 209 -22.93 5.90 3.46
CA PHE A 209 -23.42 6.66 2.32
C PHE A 209 -24.88 6.30 2.02
N ASP A 210 -25.66 7.25 1.50
CA ASP A 210 -27.06 6.99 1.11
C ASP A 210 -27.16 5.93 0.00
N ASN A 211 -26.34 6.06 -1.05
CA ASN A 211 -26.18 5.04 -2.09
C ASN A 211 -24.95 4.17 -1.80
N LYS A 212 -25.09 3.26 -0.83
CA LYS A 212 -23.98 2.48 -0.25
C LYS A 212 -23.06 1.88 -1.32
N ASN A 213 -23.57 1.03 -2.20
CA ASN A 213 -22.74 0.26 -3.12
C ASN A 213 -21.94 1.17 -4.08
N ALA A 214 -22.60 2.10 -4.76
CA ALA A 214 -21.95 2.94 -5.76
C ALA A 214 -20.98 3.93 -5.10
N SER A 215 -21.37 4.53 -3.97
CA SER A 215 -20.55 5.52 -3.26
C SER A 215 -19.32 4.88 -2.60
N CYS A 216 -19.47 3.69 -2.00
CA CYS A 216 -18.34 2.94 -1.44
C CYS A 216 -17.31 2.62 -2.53
N LEU A 217 -17.75 2.07 -3.66
CA LEU A 217 -16.84 1.75 -4.76
C LEU A 217 -16.20 3.01 -5.35
N ALA A 218 -16.97 4.08 -5.57
CA ALA A 218 -16.47 5.34 -6.08
C ALA A 218 -15.40 5.95 -5.16
N TYR A 219 -15.61 5.88 -3.85
CA TYR A 219 -14.64 6.39 -2.87
C TYR A 219 -13.36 5.54 -2.83
N LEU A 220 -13.44 4.21 -2.89
CA LEU A 220 -12.25 3.36 -2.97
C LEU A 220 -11.42 3.69 -4.23
N ILE A 221 -12.10 3.85 -5.37
CA ILE A 221 -11.47 4.26 -6.64
C ILE A 221 -10.84 5.65 -6.51
N TYR A 222 -11.54 6.60 -5.89
CA TYR A 222 -11.02 7.94 -5.62
C TYR A 222 -9.73 7.88 -4.76
N ALA A 223 -9.75 7.13 -3.67
CA ALA A 223 -8.59 7.00 -2.77
C ALA A 223 -7.39 6.34 -3.47
N LEU A 224 -7.64 5.30 -4.28
CA LEU A 224 -6.62 4.65 -5.10
C LEU A 224 -6.02 5.63 -6.12
N ASN A 225 -6.85 6.38 -6.85
CA ASN A 225 -6.36 7.37 -7.81
C ASN A 225 -5.58 8.50 -7.12
N TYR A 226 -6.06 8.96 -5.96
CA TYR A 226 -5.36 9.95 -5.15
C TYR A 226 -3.97 9.42 -4.77
N HIS A 227 -3.88 8.18 -4.29
CA HIS A 227 -2.61 7.52 -4.00
C HIS A 227 -1.70 7.45 -5.22
N LEU A 228 -2.19 6.89 -6.34
CA LEU A 228 -1.40 6.70 -7.57
C LEU A 228 -0.86 8.02 -8.13
N SER A 229 -1.60 9.12 -7.98
CA SER A 229 -1.18 10.44 -8.47
C SER A 229 -0.02 11.06 -7.68
N ARG A 230 0.19 10.63 -6.43
CA ARG A 230 1.19 11.20 -5.51
C ARG A 230 2.35 10.26 -5.23
N CYS A 231 2.09 8.96 -5.32
CA CYS A 231 3.05 7.89 -5.09
C CYS A 231 4.07 7.81 -6.23
N ILE A 232 5.36 7.79 -5.90
CA ILE A 232 6.46 7.56 -6.84
C ILE A 232 7.20 6.31 -6.42
N VAL A 233 6.86 5.19 -7.07
CA VAL A 233 7.61 3.93 -6.98
C VAL A 233 9.00 4.07 -7.60
N LEU A 234 9.91 3.18 -7.21
CA LEU A 234 11.26 3.14 -7.76
C LEU A 234 11.37 2.01 -8.79
N LYS A 235 12.33 2.14 -9.69
CA LYS A 235 12.73 1.06 -10.59
C LYS A 235 13.45 -0.02 -9.79
N ALA A 236 13.07 -1.28 -10.00
CA ALA A 236 13.77 -2.39 -9.38
C ALA A 236 15.19 -2.50 -9.96
N ASP A 237 16.20 -2.64 -9.08
CA ASP A 237 17.56 -2.95 -9.49
C ASP A 237 17.65 -4.42 -9.91
N LEU A 238 17.29 -4.71 -11.15
CA LEU A 238 17.27 -6.08 -11.69
C LEU A 238 18.63 -6.77 -11.60
N MET A 239 19.73 -6.01 -11.55
CA MET A 239 21.04 -6.62 -11.34
C MET A 239 21.14 -7.23 -9.95
N LYS A 240 20.67 -6.54 -8.90
CA LYS A 240 20.60 -7.10 -7.53
C LYS A 240 19.75 -8.38 -7.50
N TYR A 241 18.56 -8.36 -8.10
CA TYR A 241 17.70 -9.54 -8.15
C TYR A 241 18.38 -10.71 -8.88
N HIS A 242 18.99 -10.48 -10.05
CA HIS A 242 19.70 -11.51 -10.80
C HIS A 242 20.92 -12.06 -10.06
N GLN A 243 21.71 -11.21 -9.42
CA GLN A 243 22.88 -11.64 -8.64
C GLN A 243 22.46 -12.59 -7.51
N GLN A 244 21.36 -12.29 -6.82
CA GLN A 244 20.82 -13.19 -5.80
C GLN A 244 20.29 -14.50 -6.40
N LEU A 245 19.56 -14.44 -7.52
CA LEU A 245 18.95 -15.62 -8.15
C LEU A 245 19.98 -16.64 -8.64
N PHE A 246 21.10 -16.16 -9.18
CA PHE A 246 22.12 -17.02 -9.77
C PHE A 246 23.34 -17.22 -8.87
N HIS A 247 23.28 -16.71 -7.62
CA HIS A 247 24.43 -16.70 -6.70
C HIS A 247 25.72 -16.14 -7.32
N ILE A 248 25.60 -15.18 -8.24
CA ILE A 248 26.74 -14.59 -8.93
C ILE A 248 27.41 -13.64 -7.93
N SER A 249 28.57 -14.02 -7.40
CA SER A 249 29.35 -13.08 -6.61
C SER A 249 29.98 -12.04 -7.53
N SER A 250 30.12 -10.80 -7.06
CA SER A 250 30.84 -9.75 -7.80
C SER A 250 32.29 -10.14 -8.09
N THR A 251 32.86 -10.98 -7.23
CA THR A 251 34.16 -11.63 -7.41
C THR A 251 34.19 -12.57 -8.62
N ASP A 252 33.13 -13.34 -8.89
CA ASP A 252 33.08 -14.25 -10.05
C ASP A 252 33.15 -13.50 -11.38
N ILE A 253 32.56 -12.29 -11.44
CA ILE A 253 32.61 -11.42 -12.62
C ILE A 253 34.01 -10.83 -12.81
N SER A 254 34.71 -10.51 -11.72
CA SER A 254 36.08 -9.98 -11.77
C SER A 254 37.12 -11.01 -12.19
N HIS A 255 36.80 -12.31 -12.05
CA HIS A 255 37.65 -13.43 -12.47
C HIS A 255 37.34 -13.95 -13.88
N LEU A 256 36.29 -13.45 -14.55
CA LEU A 256 36.11 -13.71 -15.97
C LEU A 256 37.28 -13.07 -16.72
N ASN A 257 38.12 -13.92 -17.32
CA ASN A 257 39.14 -13.44 -18.22
C ASN A 257 38.46 -12.71 -19.42
N GLU A 258 39.20 -11.87 -20.12
CA GLU A 258 38.66 -11.11 -21.25
C GLU A 258 38.02 -12.00 -22.34
N ARG A 259 38.47 -13.25 -22.47
CA ARG A 259 37.90 -14.22 -23.41
C ARG A 259 36.49 -14.66 -22.99
N ASP A 260 36.25 -14.90 -21.71
CA ASP A 260 34.94 -15.30 -21.19
C ASP A 260 33.95 -14.14 -21.24
N LYS A 261 34.41 -12.91 -20.98
CA LYS A 261 33.61 -11.69 -21.21
C LYS A 261 33.22 -11.53 -22.68
N GLN A 262 34.16 -11.75 -23.60
CA GLN A 262 33.89 -11.69 -25.04
C GLN A 262 32.93 -12.79 -25.51
N ASN A 263 33.02 -13.99 -24.94
CA ASN A 263 32.12 -15.10 -25.27
C ASN A 263 30.69 -14.83 -24.77
N LEU A 264 30.53 -14.30 -23.55
CA LEU A 264 29.25 -13.86 -23.01
C LEU A 264 28.63 -12.73 -23.85
N ALA A 265 29.43 -11.74 -24.25
CA ALA A 265 28.98 -10.66 -25.12
C ALA A 265 28.53 -11.17 -26.50
N ARG A 266 29.25 -12.14 -27.08
CA ARG A 266 28.86 -12.79 -28.34
C ARG A 266 27.57 -13.59 -28.21
N ALA A 267 27.42 -14.38 -27.15
CA ALA A 267 26.20 -15.14 -26.90
C ALA A 267 24.97 -14.23 -26.72
N PHE A 268 25.16 -13.10 -26.03
CA PHE A 268 24.10 -12.09 -25.85
C PHE A 268 23.71 -11.43 -27.18
N LEU A 269 24.68 -11.10 -28.03
CA LEU A 269 24.45 -10.54 -29.38
C LEU A 269 23.76 -11.54 -30.32
N GLU A 270 24.15 -12.81 -30.29
CA GLU A 270 23.48 -13.85 -31.08
C GLU A 270 22.03 -14.08 -30.64
N LYS A 271 21.77 -14.02 -29.32
CA LYS A 271 20.41 -14.11 -28.79
C LYS A 271 19.56 -12.90 -29.24
N LYS A 272 20.11 -11.68 -29.19
CA LYS A 272 19.44 -10.47 -29.72
C LYS A 272 19.09 -10.58 -31.20
N LYS A 273 20.00 -11.09 -32.04
CA LYS A 273 19.72 -11.35 -33.46
C LYS A 273 18.60 -12.37 -33.66
N LYS A 274 18.57 -13.45 -32.87
CA LYS A 274 17.50 -14.45 -32.92
C LYS A 274 16.14 -13.90 -32.50
N MET A 275 16.12 -12.88 -31.64
CA MET A 275 14.89 -12.20 -31.19
C MET A 275 14.47 -11.04 -32.11
N GLY A 276 15.23 -10.74 -33.18
CA GLY A 276 14.90 -9.67 -34.13
C GLY A 276 15.10 -8.25 -33.58
N GLU A 277 15.86 -8.10 -32.49
CA GLU A 277 16.11 -6.79 -31.86
C GLU A 277 17.31 -6.04 -32.46
N VAL A 278 18.06 -6.67 -33.38
CA VAL A 278 19.23 -6.13 -34.09
C VAL A 278 19.30 -6.68 -35.51
#